data_AF-A0A7C2A3G2-F1
#
_entry.id   AF-A0A7C2A3G2-F1
#
_cell.length_a   1.000
_cell.length_b   1.000
_cell.length_c   1.000
_cell.angle_alpha   90.00
_cell.angle_beta   90.00
_cell.angle_gamma   90.00
#
_symmetry.space_group_name_H-M   'P 1'
#
loop_
_entity.id
_entity.type
_entity.pdbx_description
1 polymer ?
#
loop_
_entity_poly.entity_id
_entity_poly.type
_entity_poly.pdbx_seq_one_letter_code
_entity_poly.pdbx_strand_id
1 'polypeptide(L)'
;ADKEVFERSIANLYNRMHAKYFEERKLIPPGNLVEIRYEDFLVNTLEEMKKIYDKLRLSGFEENKKRFEEYIKTQSRIKKYKYEIDEKLKEKIYGYLKNTIDLWGYDV
;
A
#
# COMPACT_ATOMS: atom_id res chain seq x y z
N ALA A 1 16.86 -11.63 -22.68
CA ALA A 1 17.44 -11.27 -21.37
C ALA A 1 17.12 -12.40 -20.41
N ASP A 2 18.07 -12.75 -19.53
CA ASP A 2 17.85 -13.75 -18.49
C ASP A 2 16.77 -13.26 -17.51
N LYS A 3 15.75 -14.09 -17.25
CA LYS A 3 14.62 -13.77 -16.36
C LYS A 3 15.13 -13.41 -14.96
N GLU A 4 16.20 -14.07 -14.50
CA GLU A 4 16.75 -13.81 -13.18
C GLU A 4 17.42 -12.43 -13.09
N VAL A 5 18.11 -12.01 -14.15
CA VAL A 5 18.70 -10.67 -14.25
C VAL A 5 17.63 -9.59 -14.22
N PHE A 6 16.51 -9.82 -14.91
CA PHE A 6 15.37 -8.89 -14.89
C PHE A 6 14.75 -8.80 -13.48
N GLU A 7 14.46 -9.93 -12.85
CA GLU A 7 13.90 -9.98 -11.48
C GLU A 7 14.79 -9.24 -10.48
N ARG A 8 16.11 -9.49 -10.50
CA ARG A 8 17.07 -8.80 -9.63
C ARG A 8 17.13 -7.30 -9.91
N SER A 9 17.05 -6.90 -11.18
CA SER A 9 17.05 -5.48 -11.55
C SER A 9 15.81 -4.76 -11.01
N ILE A 10 14.64 -5.40 -11.10
CA ILE A 10 13.39 -4.88 -10.52
C ILE A 10 13.50 -4.80 -9.00
N ALA A 11 13.92 -5.88 -8.33
CA ALA A 11 14.10 -5.87 -6.87
C ALA A 11 15.05 -4.77 -6.40
N ASN A 12 16.19 -4.59 -7.08
CA ASN A 12 17.15 -3.53 -6.75
C ASN A 12 16.57 -2.13 -6.93
N LEU A 13 15.77 -1.91 -7.99
CA LEU A 13 15.07 -0.65 -8.19
C LEU A 13 14.09 -0.37 -7.04
N TYR A 14 13.27 -1.35 -6.66
CA TYR A 14 12.31 -1.21 -5.55
C TYR A 14 13.01 -0.93 -4.23
N ASN A 15 14.07 -1.66 -3.91
CA ASN A 15 14.85 -1.42 -2.69
C ASN A 15 15.42 0.00 -2.63
N ARG A 16 15.99 0.50 -3.73
CA ARG A 16 16.52 1.87 -3.79
C ARG A 16 15.43 2.91 -3.63
N MET A 17 14.30 2.71 -4.31
CA MET A 17 13.15 3.61 -4.25
C MET A 17 12.57 3.69 -2.83
N HIS A 18 12.34 2.53 -2.20
CA HIS A 18 11.79 2.49 -0.85
C HIS A 18 12.77 2.98 0.21
N ALA A 19 14.06 2.63 0.11
CA ALA A 19 15.08 3.16 1.03
C ALA A 19 15.10 4.69 1.02
N LYS A 20 15.10 5.30 -0.18
CA LYS A 20 15.04 6.75 -0.33
C LYS A 20 13.74 7.32 0.23
N TYR A 21 12.59 6.72 -0.08
CA TYR A 21 11.31 7.14 0.47
C TYR A 21 11.28 7.09 2.01
N PHE A 22 11.80 6.04 2.64
CA PHE A 22 11.80 5.90 4.10
C PHE A 22 12.73 6.89 4.81
N GLU A 23 13.83 7.26 4.15
CA GLU A 23 14.72 8.32 4.62
C GLU A 23 14.03 9.68 4.52
N GLU A 24 13.49 10.00 3.34
CA GLU A 24 12.98 11.33 3.02
C GLU A 24 11.57 11.59 3.58
N ARG A 25 10.76 10.57 3.83
CA ARG A 25 9.42 10.76 4.42
C ARG A 25 9.47 11.46 5.79
N LYS A 26 10.60 11.34 6.50
CA LYS A 26 10.84 12.03 7.78
C LYS A 26 10.97 13.54 7.62
N LEU A 27 11.28 14.01 6.41
CA LEU A 27 11.36 15.43 6.05
C LEU A 27 9.98 16.02 5.71
N ILE A 28 8.96 15.18 5.53
CA ILE A 28 7.60 15.63 5.19
C ILE A 28 6.93 16.18 6.47
N PRO A 29 6.38 17.41 6.43
CA PRO A 29 5.69 17.97 7.58
C PRO A 29 4.52 17.11 8.06
N PRO A 30 4.24 17.10 9.39
CA PRO A 30 3.05 16.45 9.92
C PRO A 30 1.78 16.95 9.23
N GLY A 31 0.95 16.01 8.77
CA GLY A 31 -0.28 16.30 8.03
C GLY A 31 -0.13 16.38 6.51
N ASN A 32 1.07 16.17 5.96
CA ASN A 32 1.30 16.17 4.51
C ASN A 32 1.57 14.77 3.92
N LEU A 33 1.47 13.71 4.74
CA LEU A 33 1.60 12.32 4.31
C LEU A 33 0.63 11.43 5.08
N VAL A 34 0.00 10.50 4.36
CA VAL A 34 -0.72 9.37 4.93
C VAL A 34 -0.30 8.10 4.21
N GLU A 35 0.07 7.07 4.97
CA GLU A 35 0.34 5.73 4.47
C GLU A 35 -0.85 4.84 4.83
N ILE A 36 -1.32 4.05 3.87
CA ILE A 36 -2.53 3.23 4.01
C ILE A 36 -2.18 1.81 3.60
N ARG A 37 -2.55 0.87 4.46
CA ARG A 37 -2.47 -0.55 4.15
C ARG A 37 -3.64 -0.94 3.24
N TYR A 38 -3.34 -1.59 2.13
CA TYR A 38 -4.34 -1.95 1.13
C TYR A 38 -5.41 -2.88 1.70
N GLU A 39 -5.03 -3.86 2.52
CA GLU A 39 -5.98 -4.79 3.13
C GLU A 39 -6.96 -4.10 4.08
N ASP A 40 -6.48 -3.16 4.90
CA ASP A 40 -7.31 -2.40 5.82
C ASP A 40 -8.30 -1.49 5.05
N PHE A 41 -7.83 -0.85 3.99
CA PHE A 41 -8.65 -0.03 3.09
C PHE A 41 -9.76 -0.84 2.42
N LEU A 42 -9.48 -2.09 2.08
CA LEU A 42 -10.45 -2.98 1.46
C LEU A 42 -11.53 -3.50 2.41
N VAL A 43 -11.27 -3.52 3.72
CA VAL A 43 -12.23 -3.97 4.75
C VAL A 43 -13.03 -2.79 5.27
N ASN A 44 -12.37 -1.65 5.52
CA ASN A 44 -12.95 -0.49 6.19
C ASN A 44 -12.84 0.79 5.33
N THR A 45 -13.19 0.71 4.04
CA THR A 45 -12.93 1.77 3.05
C THR A 45 -13.37 3.17 3.50
N LEU A 46 -14.60 3.30 4.01
CA LEU A 46 -15.12 4.61 4.42
C LEU A 46 -14.36 5.19 5.61
N GLU A 47 -13.99 4.35 6.57
CA GLU A 47 -13.23 4.76 7.76
C GLU A 47 -11.79 5.12 7.39
N GLU A 48 -11.14 4.34 6.52
CA GLU A 48 -9.82 4.69 6.01
C GLU A 48 -9.85 5.99 5.20
N MET A 49 -10.90 6.22 4.40
CA MET A 49 -11.09 7.51 3.73
C MET A 49 -11.25 8.67 4.73
N LYS A 50 -12.00 8.47 5.82
CA LYS A 50 -12.11 9.48 6.88
C LYS A 50 -10.75 9.78 7.50
N LYS A 51 -9.95 8.75 7.81
CA LYS A 51 -8.59 8.90 8.34
C LYS A 51 -7.68 9.68 7.39
N ILE A 52 -7.80 9.49 6.07
CA ILE A 52 -7.06 10.29 5.08
C ILE A 52 -7.43 11.77 5.21
N TYR A 53 -8.73 12.08 5.22
CA TYR A 53 -9.21 13.47 5.33
C TYR A 53 -8.73 14.11 6.63
N ASP A 54 -8.86 13.39 7.76
CA ASP A 54 -8.44 13.87 9.07
C ASP A 54 -6.92 14.12 9.13
N LYS A 55 -6.12 13.16 8.66
CA LYS A 55 -4.64 13.28 8.66
C LYS A 55 -4.15 14.40 7.75
N LEU A 56 -4.73 14.51 6.56
CA LEU A 56 -4.35 15.53 5.57
C LEU A 56 -5.06 16.88 5.80
N ARG A 57 -5.89 16.98 6.83
CA ARG A 57 -6.69 18.19 7.16
C ARG A 57 -7.54 18.68 5.99
N LEU A 58 -8.09 17.74 5.24
CA LEU A 58 -8.98 18.03 4.12
C LEU A 58 -10.40 18.27 4.63
N SER A 59 -11.02 19.35 4.17
CA SER A 59 -12.44 19.59 4.39
C SER A 59 -13.30 18.79 3.41
N GLY A 60 -14.61 18.67 3.68
CA GLY A 60 -15.55 18.11 2.71
C GLY A 60 -15.89 16.63 2.91
N PHE A 61 -15.42 15.98 3.98
CA PHE A 61 -15.70 14.55 4.18
C PHE A 61 -17.18 14.29 4.41
N GLU A 62 -17.82 14.99 5.36
CA GLU A 62 -19.22 14.76 5.73
C GLU A 62 -20.18 15.09 4.58
N GLU A 63 -19.89 16.16 3.83
CA GLU A 63 -20.66 16.57 2.65
C GLU A 63 -20.60 15.52 1.53
N ASN A 64 -19.47 14.81 1.40
CA ASN A 64 -19.27 13.79 0.36
C ASN A 64 -19.48 12.35 0.86
N LYS A 65 -19.67 12.14 2.17
CA LYS A 65 -19.78 10.82 2.79
C LYS A 65 -20.79 9.93 2.09
N LYS A 66 -21.98 10.46 1.80
CA LYS A 66 -23.04 9.72 1.11
C LYS A 66 -22.61 9.27 -0.29
N ARG A 67 -21.88 10.12 -1.04
CA ARG A 67 -21.37 9.78 -2.37
C ARG A 67 -20.32 8.67 -2.28
N PHE A 68 -19.45 8.71 -1.27
CA PHE A 68 -18.48 7.64 -1.02
C PHE A 68 -19.19 6.33 -0.68
N GLU A 69 -20.17 6.34 0.21
CA GLU A 69 -20.96 5.15 0.55
C GLU A 69 -21.68 4.55 -0.66
N GLU A 70 -22.30 5.38 -1.50
CA GLU A 70 -22.94 4.95 -2.74
C GLU A 70 -21.93 4.31 -3.69
N TYR A 71 -20.75 4.92 -3.87
CA TYR A 71 -19.70 4.35 -4.71
C TYR A 71 -19.16 3.03 -4.15
N ILE A 72 -18.85 2.95 -2.85
CA ILE A 72 -18.37 1.73 -2.19
C ILE A 72 -19.35 0.57 -2.39
N LYS A 73 -20.67 0.84 -2.32
CA LYS A 73 -21.71 -0.17 -2.62
C LYS A 73 -21.61 -0.71 -4.04
N THR A 74 -21.27 0.11 -5.03
CA THR A 74 -21.06 -0.36 -6.42
C THR A 74 -19.84 -1.28 -6.56
N GLN A 75 -18.80 -1.06 -5.74
CA GLN A 75 -17.55 -1.82 -5.79
C GLN A 75 -17.63 -3.18 -5.09
N SER A 76 -18.65 -3.41 -4.24
CA SER A 76 -18.86 -4.67 -3.51
C SER A 76 -18.95 -5.92 -4.39
N ARG A 77 -19.26 -5.74 -5.69
CA ARG A 77 -19.37 -6.82 -6.68
C ARG A 77 -18.06 -7.14 -7.40
N ILE A 78 -16.99 -6.37 -7.16
CA ILE A 78 -15.70 -6.58 -7.83
C ILE A 78 -14.97 -7.75 -7.19
N LYS A 79 -14.70 -8.78 -8.00
CA LYS A 79 -13.97 -9.97 -7.57
C LYS A 79 -12.51 -9.61 -7.31
N LYS A 80 -12.09 -9.64 -6.04
CA LYS A 80 -10.68 -9.56 -5.65
C LYS A 80 -9.98 -10.80 -6.19
N TYR A 81 -9.08 -10.64 -7.15
CA TYR A 81 -8.22 -11.74 -7.58
C TYR A 81 -7.29 -12.09 -6.42
N LYS A 82 -7.43 -13.31 -5.90
CA LYS A 82 -6.43 -13.87 -4.99
C LYS A 82 -5.33 -14.46 -5.86
N TYR A 83 -4.14 -13.88 -5.76
CA TYR A 83 -2.94 -14.44 -6.36
C TYR A 83 -2.31 -15.37 -5.32
N GLU A 84 -2.24 -16.66 -5.62
CA GLU A 84 -1.55 -17.64 -4.78
C GLU A 84 -0.07 -17.65 -5.17
N ILE A 85 0.79 -17.35 -4.21
CA ILE A 85 2.24 -17.36 -4.36
C ILE A 85 2.75 -18.62 -3.67
N ASP A 86 3.49 -19.46 -4.40
CA ASP A 86 4.10 -20.64 -3.81
C ASP A 86 5.22 -20.26 -2.83
N GLU A 87 5.49 -21.15 -1.87
CA GLU A 87 6.41 -20.87 -0.75
C GLU A 87 7.83 -20.52 -1.23
N LYS A 88 8.32 -21.17 -2.29
CA LYS A 88 9.67 -20.88 -2.81
C LYS A 88 9.75 -19.48 -3.42
N LEU A 89 8.69 -19.06 -4.11
CA LEU A 89 8.62 -17.72 -4.66
C LEU A 89 8.47 -16.66 -3.56
N LYS A 90 7.71 -16.95 -2.49
CA LYS A 90 7.64 -16.07 -1.31
C LYS A 90 9.00 -15.89 -0.65
N GLU A 91 9.70 -16.97 -0.33
CA GLU A 91 11.05 -16.93 0.26
C GLU A 91 12.01 -16.11 -0.61
N LYS A 92 11.93 -16.28 -1.93
CA LYS A 92 12.75 -15.51 -2.89
C LYS A 92 12.42 -14.02 -2.85
N ILE A 93 11.14 -13.66 -2.89
CA ILE A 93 10.68 -12.26 -2.83
C ILE A 93 11.05 -11.64 -1.48
N TYR A 94 10.85 -12.37 -0.39
CA TYR A 94 11.25 -11.95 0.95
C TYR A 94 12.75 -11.71 1.01
N GLY A 95 13.58 -12.62 0.49
CA GLY A 95 15.03 -12.43 0.41
C GLY A 95 15.44 -11.17 -0.36
N TYR A 96 14.71 -10.81 -1.42
CA TYR A 96 14.98 -9.61 -2.20
C TYR A 96 14.48 -8.32 -1.55
N LEU A 97 13.31 -8.32 -0.91
CA LEU A 97 12.62 -7.10 -0.45
C LEU A 97 12.47 -7.01 1.07
N LYS A 98 13.20 -7.86 1.81
CA LYS A 98 13.14 -8.03 3.28
C LYS A 98 12.96 -6.72 4.04
N ASN A 99 13.84 -5.76 3.79
CA ASN A 99 13.86 -4.48 4.51
C ASN A 99 12.51 -3.75 4.42
N THR A 100 11.91 -3.69 3.23
CA THR A 100 10.65 -3.00 2.99
C THR A 100 9.48 -3.77 3.61
N ILE A 101 9.46 -5.09 3.46
CA ILE A 101 8.44 -5.98 4.02
C ILE A 101 8.41 -5.89 5.54
N ASP A 102 9.57 -6.00 6.18
CA ASP A 102 9.72 -5.91 7.64
C ASP A 102 9.32 -4.51 8.15
N LEU A 103 9.73 -3.44 7.46
CA LEU A 103 9.39 -2.06 7.83
C LEU A 103 7.89 -1.77 7.80
N TRP A 104 7.16 -2.41 6.88
CA TRP A 104 5.70 -2.32 6.82
C TRP A 104 4.98 -3.36 7.69
N GLY A 105 5.70 -4.30 8.30
CA GLY A 105 5.13 -5.29 9.20
C GLY A 105 4.27 -6.35 8.49
N TYR A 106 4.57 -6.67 7.24
CA TYR A 106 3.93 -7.79 6.55
C TYR A 106 4.58 -9.11 6.97
N ASP A 107 3.74 -10.11 7.25
CA ASP A 107 4.15 -11.50 7.42
C ASP A 107 4.08 -12.19 6.05
N VAL A 108 5.18 -12.77 5.59
CA VAL A 108 5.33 -13.33 4.22
C VAL A 108 5.57 -14.83 4.30
#